data_AF-A0A2N9H1Y2-F1
#
_entry.id   AF-A0A2N9H1Y2-F1
#
_cell.length_a   1.000
_cell.length_b   1.000
_cell.length_c   1.000
_cell.angle_alpha   90.00
_cell.angle_beta   90.00
_cell.angle_gamma   90.00
#
_symmetry.space_group_name_H-M   'P 1'
#
loop_
_entity.id
_entity.type
_entity.pdbx_description
1 polymer ?
#
loop_
_entity_poly.entity_id
_entity_poly.type
_entity_poly.pdbx_seq_one_letter_code
_entity_poly.pdbx_strand_id
1 'polypeptide(L)'
;MSMSQSQSAPDPHVAVLAFPFSSHPWSLFNLACKLARAAPHVRFSFFNTSKSNRRLFSTSQLADLPDNLKAYDVADGVPEGHVFPPVNPHVNEIELFMKAAPESFGKAIDIAVEETRRNISSLLTDALLVFSCQMAEKMHVKWVTFWVPAPYYLSALIYTDLIHKAYANVCGINGGGVVRLGLGGIKPIDKTMDVIPGQSVMRFCDLPDNVLQGNVPNSSLISSTLYRMCEVLPQASAIVMNSFQELNSTLLTNDLKSKFQDLLYMGIPTLTLPLTPPPSRSDATGCLAWLDQKKPSSVAYISFGTLAPLPPNEFVSLAEALEASGVPFLWSLRDNLKQHLPNGFVQSDRIMHSLGLV
;
A
#
# COMPACT_ATOMS: atom_id res chain seq x y z
N MET A 1 -55.25 20.02 -3.01
CA MET A 1 -54.15 19.32 -3.70
C MET A 1 -52.87 19.65 -2.97
N SER A 2 -52.42 18.76 -2.09
CA SER A 2 -51.16 18.91 -1.35
C SER A 2 -50.03 18.43 -2.25
N MET A 3 -49.18 19.35 -2.71
CA MET A 3 -47.92 19.00 -3.35
C MET A 3 -46.99 18.45 -2.27
N SER A 4 -46.82 17.13 -2.24
CA SER A 4 -45.72 16.50 -1.52
C SER A 4 -44.42 16.91 -2.23
N GLN A 5 -43.70 17.89 -1.67
CA GLN A 5 -42.29 18.07 -1.99
C GLN A 5 -41.57 16.79 -1.55
N SER A 6 -41.16 15.96 -2.52
CA SER A 6 -40.14 14.96 -2.26
C SER A 6 -38.88 15.73 -1.85
N GLN A 7 -38.54 15.72 -0.56
CA GLN A 7 -37.22 16.16 -0.13
C GLN A 7 -36.23 15.27 -0.89
N SER A 8 -35.50 15.83 -1.85
CA SER A 8 -34.39 15.15 -2.49
C SER A 8 -33.44 14.72 -1.39
N ALA A 9 -33.09 13.43 -1.33
CA ALA A 9 -32.07 12.97 -0.41
C ALA A 9 -30.83 13.87 -0.55
N PRO A 10 -30.17 14.27 0.56
CA PRO A 10 -28.99 15.11 0.48
C PRO A 10 -27.94 14.43 -0.40
N ASP A 11 -27.30 15.20 -1.27
CA ASP A 11 -26.21 14.73 -2.14
C ASP A 11 -25.17 13.95 -1.31
N PRO A 12 -24.76 12.75 -1.74
CA PRO A 12 -23.86 11.91 -0.95
C PRO A 12 -22.50 12.59 -0.70
N HIS A 13 -21.91 12.30 0.47
CA HIS A 13 -20.60 12.80 0.89
C HIS A 13 -19.74 11.63 1.38
N VAL A 14 -18.72 11.28 0.61
CA VAL A 14 -17.80 10.16 0.89
C VAL A 14 -16.53 10.70 1.54
N ALA A 15 -16.19 10.20 2.72
CA ALA A 15 -14.89 10.42 3.32
C ALA A 15 -13.90 9.35 2.87
N VAL A 16 -12.78 9.78 2.29
CA VAL A 16 -11.71 8.93 1.76
C VAL A 16 -10.50 9.01 2.69
N LEU A 17 -10.24 7.96 3.48
CA LEU A 17 -9.18 7.96 4.49
C LEU A 17 -7.96 7.18 3.99
N ALA A 18 -6.82 7.84 3.83
CA ALA A 18 -5.62 7.24 3.25
C ALA A 18 -4.52 6.98 4.28
N PHE A 19 -3.87 5.81 4.18
CA PHE A 19 -2.61 5.55 4.88
C PHE A 19 -1.48 6.34 4.18
N PRO A 20 -0.69 7.17 4.88
CA PRO A 20 0.21 8.15 4.26
C PRO A 20 1.50 7.57 3.68
N PHE A 21 1.80 6.29 3.93
CA PHE A 21 3.11 5.71 3.65
C PHE A 21 3.13 4.86 2.39
N SER A 22 4.32 4.72 1.78
CA SER A 22 4.54 3.93 0.56
C SER A 22 3.65 4.38 -0.61
N SER A 23 3.15 3.42 -1.39
CA SER A 23 2.26 3.59 -2.55
C SER A 23 0.77 3.66 -2.20
N HIS A 24 0.40 3.47 -0.94
CA HIS A 24 -0.98 3.52 -0.47
C HIS A 24 -1.70 4.83 -0.84
N PRO A 25 -1.14 6.03 -0.52
CA PRO A 25 -1.88 7.26 -0.73
C PRO A 25 -2.10 7.55 -2.22
N TRP A 26 -1.12 7.23 -3.07
CA TRP A 26 -1.23 7.40 -4.51
C TRP A 26 -2.30 6.50 -5.13
N SER A 27 -2.35 5.23 -4.71
CA SER A 27 -3.31 4.25 -5.25
C SER A 27 -4.76 4.63 -4.88
N LEU A 28 -4.99 4.96 -3.60
CA LEU A 28 -6.32 5.36 -3.13
C LEU A 28 -6.76 6.72 -3.69
N PHE A 29 -5.84 7.66 -3.85
CA PHE A 29 -6.13 8.95 -4.47
C PHE A 29 -6.57 8.82 -5.93
N ASN A 30 -5.92 7.94 -6.71
CA ASN A 30 -6.33 7.67 -8.09
C ASN A 30 -7.71 7.00 -8.17
N LEU A 31 -8.00 6.09 -7.22
CA LEU A 31 -9.35 5.55 -7.05
C LEU A 31 -10.36 6.67 -6.76
N ALA A 32 -10.09 7.54 -5.79
CA ALA A 32 -10.97 8.65 -5.45
C ALA A 32 -11.22 9.57 -6.65
N CYS A 33 -10.18 9.88 -7.44
CA CYS A 33 -10.33 10.66 -8.67
C CYS A 33 -11.26 9.98 -9.68
N LYS A 34 -11.13 8.68 -9.90
CA LYS A 34 -11.99 7.92 -10.82
C LYS A 34 -13.45 7.92 -10.36
N LEU A 35 -13.69 7.69 -9.07
CA LEU A 35 -15.04 7.73 -8.49
C LEU A 35 -15.64 9.13 -8.57
N ALA A 36 -14.86 10.17 -8.28
CA ALA A 36 -15.29 11.56 -8.35
C ALA A 36 -15.73 11.96 -9.77
N ARG A 37 -14.97 11.54 -10.81
CA ARG A 37 -15.36 11.75 -12.22
C ARG A 37 -16.60 10.94 -12.61
N ALA A 38 -16.72 9.70 -12.14
CA ALA A 38 -17.86 8.84 -12.45
C ALA A 38 -19.16 9.27 -11.73
N ALA A 39 -19.05 10.00 -10.61
CA ALA A 39 -20.17 10.47 -9.81
C ALA A 39 -20.05 11.98 -9.48
N PRO A 40 -20.28 12.89 -10.45
CA PRO A 40 -20.11 14.34 -10.27
C PRO A 40 -21.00 14.96 -9.19
N HIS A 41 -22.11 14.30 -8.85
CA HIS A 41 -23.06 14.72 -7.81
C HIS A 41 -22.64 14.30 -6.39
N VAL A 42 -21.67 13.39 -6.26
CA VAL A 42 -21.15 12.93 -4.98
C VAL A 42 -19.95 13.79 -4.60
N ARG A 43 -19.90 14.23 -3.35
CA ARG A 43 -18.72 14.94 -2.82
C ARG A 43 -17.75 13.95 -2.19
N PHE A 44 -16.46 14.14 -2.45
CA PHE A 44 -15.37 13.35 -1.88
C PHE A 44 -14.45 14.24 -1.05
N SER A 45 -14.22 13.87 0.20
CA SER A 45 -13.26 14.51 1.09
C SER A 45 -12.11 13.54 1.34
N PHE A 46 -10.91 13.88 0.86
CA PHE A 46 -9.72 13.05 0.93
C PHE A 46 -8.84 13.45 2.12
N PHE A 47 -8.66 12.53 3.06
CA PHE A 47 -7.97 12.76 4.32
C PHE A 47 -6.60 12.07 4.30
N ASN A 48 -5.55 12.87 4.48
CA ASN A 48 -4.18 12.38 4.57
C ASN A 48 -3.29 13.42 5.25
N THR A 49 -2.02 13.09 5.52
CA THR A 49 -1.08 14.05 6.11
C THR A 49 -0.84 15.22 5.16
N SER A 50 -0.56 16.40 5.71
CA SER A 50 -0.28 17.60 4.91
C SER A 50 0.84 17.39 3.88
N LYS A 51 1.89 16.66 4.26
CA LYS A 51 2.99 16.29 3.36
C LYS A 51 2.51 15.43 2.18
N SER A 52 1.67 14.43 2.45
CA SER A 52 1.08 13.56 1.42
C SER A 52 0.13 14.33 0.51
N ASN A 53 -0.81 15.10 1.09
CA ASN A 53 -1.78 15.90 0.35
C ASN A 53 -1.09 16.91 -0.58
N ARG A 54 -0.09 17.66 -0.07
CA ARG A 54 0.68 18.58 -0.92
C ARG A 54 1.22 17.85 -2.14
N ARG A 55 1.89 16.71 -1.95
CA ARG A 55 2.46 15.92 -3.05
C ARG A 55 1.40 15.44 -4.04
N LEU A 56 0.29 14.88 -3.56
CA LEU A 56 -0.78 14.31 -4.40
C LEU A 56 -1.48 15.39 -5.23
N PHE A 57 -1.85 16.50 -4.59
CA PHE A 57 -2.65 17.56 -5.21
C PHE A 57 -1.81 18.64 -5.92
N SER A 58 -0.50 18.74 -5.65
CA SER A 58 0.40 19.64 -6.38
C SER A 58 0.98 19.02 -7.66
N THR A 59 0.78 17.72 -7.90
CA THR A 59 1.34 17.06 -9.08
C THR A 59 0.67 17.63 -10.33
N SER A 60 1.38 18.52 -11.03
CA SER A 60 0.96 19.29 -12.20
C SER A 60 0.49 18.48 -13.41
N GLN A 61 0.50 17.14 -13.32
CA GLN A 61 0.03 16.21 -14.34
C GLN A 61 -1.48 15.93 -14.25
N LEU A 62 -2.14 16.26 -13.14
CA LEU A 62 -3.60 16.21 -13.02
C LEU A 62 -4.20 17.60 -13.27
N ALA A 63 -3.96 18.17 -14.46
CA ALA A 63 -4.57 19.42 -14.90
C ALA A 63 -6.13 19.41 -14.89
N ASP A 64 -6.74 18.29 -14.51
CA ASP A 64 -8.17 18.07 -14.40
C ASP A 64 -8.49 17.29 -13.10
N LEU A 65 -8.12 17.88 -11.95
CA LEU A 65 -8.58 17.42 -10.65
C LEU A 65 -10.12 17.55 -10.59
N PRO A 66 -10.87 16.51 -10.16
CA PRO A 66 -12.31 16.61 -10.08
C PRO A 66 -12.75 17.68 -9.08
N ASP A 67 -13.64 18.61 -9.49
CA ASP A 67 -14.13 19.71 -8.64
C ASP A 67 -14.82 19.25 -7.34
N ASN A 68 -15.34 18.02 -7.36
CA ASN A 68 -16.02 17.38 -6.24
C ASN A 68 -15.07 16.58 -5.32
N LEU A 69 -13.75 16.68 -5.49
CA LEU A 69 -12.74 16.04 -4.64
C LEU A 69 -11.88 17.09 -3.93
N LYS A 70 -11.93 17.14 -2.59
CA LYS A 70 -11.15 18.10 -1.78
C LYS A 70 -10.26 17.40 -0.76
N ALA A 71 -9.03 17.89 -0.58
CA ALA A 71 -8.10 17.44 0.44
C ALA A 71 -8.36 18.05 1.82
N TYR A 72 -8.15 17.27 2.88
CA TYR A 72 -8.13 17.69 4.28
C TYR A 72 -6.93 17.07 4.98
N ASP A 73 -6.23 17.89 5.75
CA ASP A 73 -5.00 17.49 6.42
C ASP A 73 -5.31 16.82 7.77
N VAL A 74 -4.64 15.69 8.01
CA VAL A 74 -4.57 15.04 9.33
C VAL A 74 -3.16 15.13 9.89
N ALA A 75 -3.02 15.04 11.21
CA ALA A 75 -1.74 15.01 11.90
C ALA A 75 -0.97 13.73 11.52
N ASP A 76 0.35 13.87 11.38
CA ASP A 76 1.27 12.74 11.23
C ASP A 76 1.61 12.07 12.57
N GLY A 77 1.18 12.66 13.69
CA GLY A 77 1.43 12.17 15.03
C GLY A 77 2.84 12.42 15.55
N VAL A 78 3.69 13.15 14.81
CA VAL A 78 5.08 13.42 15.17
C VAL A 78 5.14 14.63 16.11
N PRO A 79 5.60 14.48 17.37
CA PRO A 79 5.73 15.61 18.29
C PRO A 79 6.74 16.66 17.80
N GLU A 80 6.55 17.91 18.19
CA GLU A 80 7.50 18.99 17.90
C GLU A 80 8.89 18.67 18.49
N GLY A 81 9.94 18.82 17.68
CA GLY A 81 11.31 18.51 18.09
C GLY A 81 11.64 17.01 18.18
N HIS A 82 10.73 16.11 17.77
CA HIS A 82 10.98 14.67 17.78
C HIS A 82 12.17 14.30 16.89
N VAL A 83 13.09 13.51 17.44
CA VAL A 83 14.25 12.97 16.72
C VAL A 83 13.98 11.50 16.44
N PHE A 84 13.90 11.12 15.17
CA PHE A 84 13.70 9.73 14.78
C PHE A 84 14.89 8.85 15.19
N PRO A 85 14.64 7.58 15.56
CA PRO A 85 15.71 6.66 15.89
C PRO A 85 16.62 6.40 14.67
N PRO A 86 17.92 6.15 14.88
CA PRO A 86 18.86 5.91 13.78
C PRO A 86 18.58 4.60 13.03
N VAL A 87 17.96 3.63 13.71
CA VAL A 87 17.60 2.33 13.16
C VAL A 87 16.08 2.29 12.95
N ASN A 88 15.65 1.92 11.75
CA ASN A 88 14.25 1.79 11.35
C ASN A 88 13.36 3.02 11.66
N PRO A 89 13.77 4.25 11.28
CA PRO A 89 13.00 5.47 11.55
C PRO A 89 11.57 5.42 10.98
N HIS A 90 11.38 4.76 9.84
CA HIS A 90 10.08 4.61 9.19
C HIS A 90 9.06 3.82 10.02
N VAL A 91 9.52 2.81 10.78
CA VAL A 91 8.62 2.06 11.67
C VAL A 91 8.12 2.98 12.78
N ASN A 92 9.00 3.80 13.37
CA ASN A 92 8.61 4.75 14.39
C ASN A 92 7.64 5.82 13.86
N GLU A 93 7.85 6.31 12.64
CA GLU A 93 6.94 7.25 11.97
C GLU A 93 5.54 6.64 11.77
N ILE A 94 5.46 5.39 11.30
CA ILE A 94 4.20 4.65 11.15
C ILE A 94 3.48 4.51 12.49
N GLU A 95 4.21 4.13 13.54
CA GLU A 95 3.65 3.94 14.88
C GLU A 95 3.07 5.24 15.45
N LEU A 96 3.78 6.36 15.30
CA LEU A 96 3.32 7.67 15.74
C LEU A 96 2.03 8.09 15.01
N PHE A 97 2.01 7.92 13.68
CA PHE A 97 0.82 8.19 12.88
C PHE A 97 -0.36 7.31 13.32
N MET A 98 -0.16 6.00 13.45
CA MET A 98 -1.25 5.08 13.81
C MET A 98 -1.85 5.38 15.18
N LYS A 99 -1.04 5.87 16.14
CA LYS A 99 -1.53 6.32 17.46
C LYS A 99 -2.42 7.57 17.35
N ALA A 100 -2.00 8.55 16.55
CA ALA A 100 -2.71 9.82 16.41
C ALA A 100 -3.92 9.73 15.46
N ALA A 101 -3.92 8.76 14.54
CA ALA A 101 -4.87 8.69 13.44
C ALA A 101 -6.35 8.71 13.89
N PRO A 102 -6.83 7.87 14.83
CA PRO A 102 -8.26 7.83 15.15
C PRO A 102 -8.85 9.19 15.55
N GLU A 103 -8.14 9.92 16.42
CA GLU A 103 -8.56 11.26 16.87
C GLU A 103 -8.38 12.31 15.77
N SER A 104 -7.23 12.26 15.06
CA SER A 104 -6.94 13.26 14.04
C SER A 104 -7.87 13.16 12.84
N PHE A 105 -8.23 11.96 12.39
CA PHE A 105 -9.20 11.78 11.31
C PHE A 105 -10.60 12.20 11.77
N GLY A 106 -10.99 11.92 13.01
CA GLY A 106 -12.27 12.40 13.57
C GLY A 106 -12.40 13.92 13.49
N LYS A 107 -11.39 14.65 14.01
CA LYS A 107 -11.34 16.12 13.94
C LYS A 107 -11.38 16.66 12.51
N ALA A 108 -10.64 16.04 11.59
CA ALA A 108 -10.62 16.47 10.19
C ALA A 108 -11.98 16.22 9.50
N ILE A 109 -12.66 15.11 9.82
CA ILE A 109 -14.01 14.84 9.32
C ILE A 109 -14.99 15.89 9.82
N ASP A 110 -14.93 16.29 11.09
CA ASP A 110 -15.78 17.35 11.62
C ASP A 110 -15.61 18.67 10.86
N ILE A 111 -14.35 19.05 10.56
CA ILE A 111 -14.03 20.22 9.72
C ILE A 111 -14.65 20.09 8.33
N ALA A 112 -14.51 18.92 7.69
CA ALA A 112 -15.09 18.68 6.37
C ALA A 112 -16.62 18.74 6.38
N VAL A 113 -17.27 18.17 7.40
CA VAL A 113 -18.73 18.23 7.56
C VAL A 113 -19.21 19.67 7.77
N GLU A 114 -18.50 20.45 8.60
CA GLU A 114 -18.83 21.85 8.84
C GLU A 114 -18.68 22.71 7.58
N GLU A 115 -17.57 22.58 6.85
CA GLU A 115 -17.30 23.35 5.65
C GLU A 115 -18.29 23.02 4.53
N THR A 116 -18.57 21.72 4.34
CA THR A 116 -19.44 21.26 3.24
C THR A 116 -20.92 21.35 3.57
N ARG A 117 -21.27 21.54 4.84
CA ARG A 117 -22.65 21.47 5.37
C ARG A 117 -23.35 20.16 5.01
N ARG A 118 -22.59 19.07 4.89
CA ARG A 118 -23.07 17.73 4.50
C ARG A 118 -22.47 16.67 5.42
N ASN A 119 -23.33 15.89 6.07
CA ASN A 119 -22.90 14.72 6.83
C ASN A 119 -22.27 13.68 5.89
N ILE A 120 -21.27 12.96 6.39
CA ILE A 120 -20.70 11.82 5.68
C ILE A 120 -21.75 10.73 5.52
N SER A 121 -21.88 10.18 4.32
CA SER A 121 -22.81 9.09 3.98
C SER A 121 -22.12 7.74 3.80
N SER A 122 -20.79 7.72 3.60
CA SER A 122 -19.98 6.50 3.49
C SER A 122 -18.49 6.77 3.73
N LEU A 123 -17.78 5.78 4.25
CA LEU A 123 -16.32 5.77 4.34
C LEU A 123 -15.72 4.87 3.25
N LEU A 124 -14.73 5.40 2.53
CA LEU A 124 -13.82 4.63 1.68
C LEU A 124 -12.42 4.74 2.29
N THR A 125 -11.88 3.65 2.86
CA THR A 125 -10.64 3.74 3.64
C THR A 125 -9.58 2.80 3.12
N ASP A 126 -8.32 3.17 3.29
CA ASP A 126 -7.24 2.19 3.26
C ASP A 126 -7.52 1.09 4.28
N ALA A 127 -7.30 -0.17 3.88
CA ALA A 127 -7.58 -1.32 4.74
C ALA A 127 -6.71 -1.34 6.01
N LEU A 128 -5.54 -0.71 6.01
CA LEU A 128 -4.67 -0.61 7.20
C LEU A 128 -5.24 0.30 8.29
N LEU A 129 -6.21 1.17 7.97
CA LEU A 129 -6.85 2.07 8.93
C LEU A 129 -8.05 1.38 9.62
N VAL A 130 -7.80 0.28 10.32
CA VAL A 130 -8.85 -0.59 10.90
C VAL A 130 -9.76 0.11 11.92
N PHE A 131 -9.31 1.22 12.52
CA PHE A 131 -10.16 2.05 13.40
C PHE A 131 -11.38 2.61 12.66
N SER A 132 -11.33 2.68 11.33
CA SER A 132 -12.42 3.18 10.49
C SER A 132 -13.68 2.32 10.59
N CYS A 133 -13.57 1.05 10.99
CA CYS A 133 -14.73 0.20 11.27
C CYS A 133 -15.60 0.81 12.38
N GLN A 134 -14.99 1.08 13.54
CA GLN A 134 -15.68 1.69 14.69
C GLN A 134 -16.14 3.12 14.37
N MET A 135 -15.40 3.84 13.53
CA MET A 135 -15.80 5.16 13.06
C MET A 135 -17.08 5.10 12.21
N ALA A 136 -17.15 4.16 11.26
CA ALA A 136 -18.32 3.96 10.42
C ALA A 136 -19.55 3.54 11.25
N GLU A 137 -19.37 2.67 12.23
CA GLU A 137 -20.42 2.25 13.17
C GLU A 137 -21.00 3.44 13.94
N LYS A 138 -20.14 4.29 14.54
CA LYS A 138 -20.56 5.49 15.28
C LYS A 138 -21.31 6.49 14.40
N MET A 139 -20.93 6.57 13.13
CA MET A 139 -21.55 7.46 12.15
C MET A 139 -22.80 6.84 11.49
N HIS A 140 -23.06 5.54 11.73
CA HIS A 140 -24.12 4.76 11.06
C HIS A 140 -24.04 4.80 9.53
N VAL A 141 -22.83 4.67 8.97
CA VAL A 141 -22.57 4.72 7.52
C VAL A 141 -21.94 3.42 6.99
N LYS A 142 -22.01 3.22 5.67
CA LYS A 142 -21.32 2.11 5.00
C LYS A 142 -19.81 2.29 5.03
N TRP A 143 -19.09 1.21 5.29
CA TRP A 143 -17.63 1.15 5.28
C TRP A 143 -17.13 0.28 4.13
N VAL A 144 -16.41 0.89 3.20
CA VAL A 144 -15.74 0.23 2.07
C VAL A 144 -14.24 0.34 2.29
N THR A 145 -13.51 -0.75 2.13
CA THR A 145 -12.05 -0.76 2.28
C THR A 145 -11.37 -0.89 0.93
N PHE A 146 -10.16 -0.36 0.83
CA PHE A 146 -9.27 -0.51 -0.32
C PHE A 146 -8.01 -1.26 0.10
N TRP A 147 -7.83 -2.44 -0.47
CA TRP A 147 -6.66 -3.29 -0.26
C TRP A 147 -5.62 -3.04 -1.33
N VAL A 148 -4.54 -2.36 -0.94
CA VAL A 148 -3.42 -1.99 -1.81
C VAL A 148 -2.47 -3.17 -2.11
N PRO A 149 -2.10 -4.01 -1.13
CA PRO A 149 -1.18 -5.13 -1.37
C PRO A 149 -1.76 -6.22 -2.28
N ALA A 150 -0.94 -7.23 -2.59
CA ALA A 150 -1.38 -8.37 -3.38
C ALA A 150 -2.46 -9.21 -2.65
N PRO A 151 -3.43 -9.82 -3.36
CA PRO A 151 -4.51 -10.61 -2.74
C PRO A 151 -4.02 -11.82 -1.93
N TYR A 152 -2.95 -12.49 -2.34
CA TYR A 152 -2.39 -13.62 -1.58
C TYR A 152 -1.93 -13.19 -0.17
N TYR A 153 -1.48 -11.95 -0.01
CA TYR A 153 -1.07 -11.44 1.29
C TYR A 153 -2.28 -11.26 2.22
N LEU A 154 -3.44 -10.82 1.70
CA LEU A 154 -4.66 -10.78 2.50
C LEU A 154 -5.06 -12.18 2.98
N SER A 155 -4.93 -13.19 2.10
CA SER A 155 -5.19 -14.58 2.48
C SER A 155 -4.21 -15.04 3.58
N ALA A 156 -2.92 -14.75 3.44
CA ALA A 156 -1.95 -15.05 4.49
C ALA A 156 -2.30 -14.41 5.85
N LEU A 157 -2.83 -13.18 5.85
CA LEU A 157 -3.33 -12.54 7.08
C LEU A 157 -4.54 -13.28 7.67
N ILE A 158 -5.51 -13.68 6.86
CA ILE A 158 -6.67 -14.48 7.31
C ILE A 158 -6.24 -15.80 7.95
N TYR A 159 -5.23 -16.46 7.36
CA TYR A 159 -4.75 -17.77 7.78
C TYR A 159 -3.59 -17.72 8.78
N THR A 160 -3.27 -16.55 9.34
CA THR A 160 -2.07 -16.33 10.19
C THR A 160 -1.95 -17.36 11.31
N ASP A 161 -3.03 -17.65 12.06
CA ASP A 161 -2.99 -18.62 13.16
C ASP A 161 -2.69 -20.05 12.69
N LEU A 162 -3.24 -20.44 11.55
CA LEU A 162 -3.01 -21.77 10.99
C LEU A 162 -1.60 -21.89 10.41
N ILE A 163 -1.10 -20.83 9.76
CA ILE A 163 0.27 -20.73 9.25
C ILE A 163 1.26 -20.80 10.41
N HIS A 164 1.03 -20.02 11.46
CA HIS A 164 1.87 -20.01 12.66
C HIS A 164 1.95 -21.40 13.29
N LYS A 165 0.81 -22.08 13.48
CA LYS A 165 0.77 -23.46 14.00
C LYS A 165 1.50 -24.44 13.09
N ALA A 166 1.30 -24.34 11.77
CA ALA A 166 2.00 -25.18 10.81
C ALA A 166 3.52 -24.97 10.88
N TYR A 167 3.96 -23.70 10.96
CA TYR A 167 5.36 -23.34 11.07
C TYR A 167 5.98 -23.83 12.39
N ALA A 168 5.30 -23.64 13.53
CA ALA A 168 5.74 -24.12 14.84
C ALA A 168 5.90 -25.64 14.87
N ASN A 169 4.97 -26.38 14.24
CA ASN A 169 5.05 -27.84 14.09
C ASN A 169 6.29 -28.25 13.29
N VAL A 170 6.56 -27.58 12.16
CA VAL A 170 7.73 -27.87 11.31
C VAL A 170 9.04 -27.56 12.04
N CYS A 171 9.06 -26.52 12.87
CA CYS A 171 10.19 -26.14 13.70
C CYS A 171 10.38 -27.04 14.94
N GLY A 172 9.41 -27.90 15.27
CA GLY A 172 9.47 -28.76 16.46
C GLY A 172 9.30 -28.01 17.78
N ILE A 173 8.59 -26.88 17.79
CA ILE A 173 8.45 -25.98 18.97
C ILE A 173 7.37 -26.49 19.96
N ASN A 174 6.71 -27.61 19.67
CA ASN A 174 5.70 -28.19 20.55
C ASN A 174 6.32 -28.86 21.78
N GLY A 175 6.45 -28.09 22.87
CA GLY A 175 6.73 -28.60 24.21
C GLY A 175 8.20 -28.65 24.60
N GLY A 176 8.72 -27.54 25.13
CA GLY A 176 9.77 -27.54 26.16
C GLY A 176 11.07 -28.30 25.90
N GLY A 177 11.54 -28.40 24.65
CA GLY A 177 12.79 -29.09 24.35
C GLY A 177 13.43 -28.61 23.06
N VAL A 178 14.64 -28.04 23.17
CA VAL A 178 15.51 -27.73 22.02
C VAL A 178 16.05 -29.04 21.46
N VAL A 179 15.60 -29.52 20.29
CA VAL A 179 16.39 -30.52 19.54
C VAL A 179 16.27 -30.40 18.01
N ARG A 180 17.44 -30.07 17.43
CA ARG A 180 18.11 -30.56 16.21
C ARG A 180 17.29 -30.79 14.94
N LEU A 181 17.69 -30.01 13.92
CA LEU A 181 17.75 -30.34 12.49
C LEU A 181 17.29 -31.78 12.18
N GLY A 182 16.06 -31.89 11.66
CA GLY A 182 15.57 -33.15 11.12
C GLY A 182 16.51 -33.68 10.04
N LEU A 183 16.82 -34.98 10.13
CA LEU A 183 17.48 -35.77 9.10
C LEU A 183 16.74 -35.58 7.77
N GLY A 184 17.28 -34.73 6.89
CA GLY A 184 16.61 -34.34 5.63
C GLY A 184 17.03 -33.01 5.01
N GLY A 185 17.96 -32.24 5.60
CA GLY A 185 18.70 -31.16 4.91
C GLY A 185 17.93 -29.87 4.55
N ILE A 186 16.59 -29.85 4.61
CA ILE A 186 15.77 -28.67 4.29
C ILE A 186 15.45 -27.89 5.56
N LYS A 187 15.74 -26.58 5.58
CA LYS A 187 15.41 -25.70 6.70
C LYS A 187 13.88 -25.57 6.82
N PRO A 188 13.32 -25.48 8.05
CA PRO A 188 11.88 -25.26 8.26
C PRO A 188 11.27 -24.16 7.38
N ILE A 189 12.00 -23.07 7.20
CA ILE A 189 11.57 -21.90 6.43
C ILE A 189 11.42 -22.19 4.92
N ASP A 190 12.13 -23.19 4.39
CA ASP A 190 12.11 -23.53 2.96
C ASP A 190 10.99 -24.52 2.60
N LYS A 191 10.23 -25.01 3.59
CA LYS A 191 9.11 -25.92 3.34
C LYS A 191 7.90 -25.16 2.81
N THR A 192 7.19 -25.80 1.88
CA THR A 192 5.89 -25.33 1.39
C THR A 192 4.79 -25.52 2.43
N MET A 193 3.70 -24.78 2.28
CA MET A 193 2.51 -24.91 3.12
C MET A 193 1.24 -25.09 2.30
N ASP A 194 0.37 -25.99 2.76
CA ASP A 194 -0.93 -26.26 2.14
C ASP A 194 -2.09 -25.57 2.89
N VAL A 195 -1.77 -24.61 3.77
CA VAL A 195 -2.73 -23.95 4.67
C VAL A 195 -3.58 -22.91 3.93
N ILE A 196 -3.01 -22.26 2.92
CA ILE A 196 -3.67 -21.21 2.16
C ILE A 196 -4.28 -21.80 0.87
N PRO A 197 -5.60 -21.72 0.67
CA PRO A 197 -6.24 -22.22 -0.55
C PRO A 197 -5.65 -21.61 -1.82
N GLY A 198 -5.21 -22.48 -2.74
CA GLY A 198 -4.67 -22.06 -4.03
C GLY A 198 -3.24 -21.50 -3.99
N GLN A 199 -2.48 -21.75 -2.91
CA GLN A 199 -1.11 -21.26 -2.69
C GLN A 199 -0.13 -22.34 -2.20
N SER A 200 -0.31 -23.61 -2.62
CA SER A 200 0.52 -24.75 -2.17
C SER A 200 2.00 -24.67 -2.58
N VAL A 201 2.36 -23.79 -3.51
CA VAL A 201 3.75 -23.54 -3.91
C VAL A 201 4.48 -22.56 -3.00
N MET A 202 3.75 -21.84 -2.13
CA MET A 202 4.31 -20.84 -1.24
C MET A 202 5.06 -21.51 -0.07
N ARG A 203 6.26 -21.03 0.22
CA ARG A 203 7.07 -21.48 1.35
C ARG A 203 6.94 -20.52 2.52
N PHE A 204 7.35 -20.98 3.70
CA PHE A 204 7.38 -20.10 4.87
C PHE A 204 8.31 -18.89 4.67
N CYS A 205 9.44 -19.01 3.95
CA CYS A 205 10.33 -17.89 3.63
C CYS A 205 9.71 -16.83 2.72
N ASP A 206 8.65 -17.17 1.99
CA ASP A 206 7.97 -16.24 1.10
C ASP A 206 6.93 -15.37 1.85
N LEU A 207 6.66 -15.69 3.13
CA LEU A 207 5.73 -14.94 3.97
C LEU A 207 6.44 -13.90 4.85
N PRO A 208 5.80 -12.74 5.10
CA PRO A 208 6.30 -11.78 6.07
C PRO A 208 6.41 -12.35 7.49
N ASP A 209 7.43 -11.90 8.22
CA ASP A 209 7.72 -12.36 9.59
C ASP A 209 6.51 -12.21 10.53
N ASN A 210 5.70 -11.16 10.37
CA ASN A 210 4.50 -10.94 11.20
C ASN A 210 3.44 -12.04 11.01
N VAL A 211 3.39 -12.70 9.85
CA VAL A 211 2.49 -13.84 9.61
C VAL A 211 3.06 -15.10 10.25
N LEU A 212 4.38 -15.32 10.13
CA LEU A 212 5.04 -16.51 10.69
C LEU A 212 5.05 -16.51 12.22
N GLN A 213 5.21 -15.33 12.83
CA GLN A 213 5.29 -15.17 14.28
C GLN A 213 3.91 -15.20 14.96
N GLY A 214 2.83 -14.94 14.23
CA GLY A 214 1.48 -14.88 14.79
C GLY A 214 1.30 -13.71 15.77
N ASN A 215 0.41 -13.87 16.76
CA ASN A 215 0.15 -12.84 17.76
C ASN A 215 1.25 -12.80 18.83
N VAL A 216 2.21 -11.89 18.67
CA VAL A 216 3.30 -11.68 19.64
C VAL A 216 2.94 -10.54 20.62
N PRO A 217 3.02 -10.77 21.95
CA PRO A 217 2.89 -9.70 22.94
C PRO A 217 3.93 -8.59 22.70
N ASN A 218 3.53 -7.32 22.87
CA ASN A 218 4.39 -6.15 22.64
C ASN A 218 4.91 -5.99 21.19
N SER A 219 4.21 -6.58 20.21
CA SER A 219 4.46 -6.28 18.80
C SER A 219 4.13 -4.81 18.47
N SER A 220 4.66 -4.32 17.36
CA SER A 220 4.36 -2.98 16.83
C SER A 220 2.86 -2.82 16.55
N LEU A 221 2.33 -1.59 16.60
CA LEU A 221 0.94 -1.31 16.24
C LEU A 221 0.61 -1.73 14.82
N ILE A 222 1.55 -1.61 13.88
CA ILE A 222 1.34 -2.10 12.52
C ILE A 222 1.16 -3.63 12.49
N SER A 223 1.98 -4.40 13.22
CA SER A 223 1.88 -5.86 13.27
C SER A 223 0.61 -6.32 13.97
N SER A 224 0.25 -5.70 15.10
CA SER A 224 -0.99 -6.00 15.81
C SER A 224 -2.23 -5.59 14.99
N THR A 225 -2.16 -4.51 14.22
CA THR A 225 -3.21 -4.12 13.28
C THR A 225 -3.38 -5.16 12.19
N LEU A 226 -2.29 -5.57 11.52
CA LEU A 226 -2.29 -6.59 10.47
C LEU A 226 -2.90 -7.91 10.97
N TYR A 227 -2.52 -8.33 12.18
CA TYR A 227 -3.08 -9.53 12.81
C TYR A 227 -4.60 -9.42 13.00
N ARG A 228 -5.10 -8.26 13.46
CA ARG A 228 -6.54 -8.03 13.69
C ARG A 228 -7.37 -7.83 12.43
N MET A 229 -6.74 -7.66 11.25
CA MET A 229 -7.49 -7.40 10.01
C MET A 229 -8.45 -8.53 9.66
N CYS A 230 -8.12 -9.79 9.99
CA CYS A 230 -8.99 -10.93 9.72
C CYS A 230 -10.31 -10.87 10.50
N GLU A 231 -10.34 -10.21 11.66
CA GLU A 231 -11.53 -10.01 12.49
C GLU A 231 -12.33 -8.77 12.06
N VAL A 232 -11.62 -7.74 11.59
CA VAL A 232 -12.20 -6.42 11.31
C VAL A 232 -12.74 -6.33 9.88
N LEU A 233 -11.99 -6.78 8.87
CA LEU A 233 -12.37 -6.63 7.47
C LEU A 233 -13.69 -7.34 7.06
N PRO A 234 -14.10 -8.49 7.63
CA PRO A 234 -15.42 -9.09 7.34
C PRO A 234 -16.62 -8.17 7.64
N GLN A 235 -16.42 -7.14 8.45
CA GLN A 235 -17.45 -6.15 8.80
C GLN A 235 -17.60 -5.06 7.72
N ALA A 236 -16.66 -4.95 6.79
CA ALA A 236 -16.76 -4.02 5.67
C ALA A 236 -17.91 -4.43 4.73
N SER A 237 -18.63 -3.43 4.20
CA SER A 237 -19.66 -3.64 3.19
C SER A 237 -19.09 -4.14 1.87
N ALA A 238 -17.85 -3.75 1.55
CA ALA A 238 -17.09 -4.26 0.41
C ALA A 238 -15.59 -4.07 0.63
N ILE A 239 -14.79 -4.94 0.02
CA ILE A 239 -13.33 -4.79 -0.11
C ILE A 239 -13.00 -4.59 -1.59
N VAL A 240 -12.40 -3.44 -1.89
CA VAL A 240 -11.90 -3.12 -3.23
C VAL A 240 -10.44 -3.54 -3.33
N MET A 241 -10.15 -4.48 -4.23
CA MET A 241 -8.83 -5.03 -4.50
C MET A 241 -8.12 -4.23 -5.60
N ASN A 242 -6.91 -3.76 -5.30
CA ASN A 242 -5.96 -3.20 -6.26
C ASN A 242 -5.28 -4.30 -7.10
N SER A 243 -6.08 -5.14 -7.75
CA SER A 243 -5.60 -6.28 -8.52
C SER A 243 -6.62 -6.71 -9.57
N PHE A 244 -6.19 -7.56 -10.50
CA PHE A 244 -7.07 -8.22 -11.46
C PHE A 244 -7.43 -9.60 -10.92
N GLN A 245 -8.69 -9.99 -11.06
CA GLN A 245 -9.16 -11.29 -10.58
C GLN A 245 -8.43 -12.42 -11.32
N GLU A 246 -8.20 -12.23 -12.62
CA GLU A 246 -7.61 -13.18 -13.56
C GLU A 246 -6.14 -13.51 -13.27
N LEU A 247 -5.44 -12.69 -12.48
CA LEU A 247 -4.07 -12.95 -12.07
C LEU A 247 -3.97 -13.97 -10.92
N ASN A 248 -5.09 -14.28 -10.27
CA ASN A 248 -5.12 -15.13 -9.09
C ASN A 248 -5.68 -16.51 -9.43
N SER A 249 -5.26 -17.53 -8.67
CA SER A 249 -5.88 -18.85 -8.79
C SER A 249 -7.37 -18.77 -8.43
N THR A 250 -8.19 -19.59 -9.10
CA THR A 250 -9.63 -19.64 -8.84
C THR A 250 -9.92 -20.09 -7.40
N LEU A 251 -9.08 -20.98 -6.85
CA LEU A 251 -9.13 -21.42 -5.45
C LEU A 251 -8.92 -20.25 -4.47
N LEU A 252 -7.86 -19.45 -4.66
CA LEU A 252 -7.60 -18.28 -3.82
C LEU A 252 -8.75 -17.27 -3.91
N THR A 253 -9.20 -17.00 -5.13
CA THR A 253 -10.26 -16.02 -5.39
C THR A 253 -11.58 -16.43 -4.73
N ASN A 254 -11.98 -17.70 -4.88
CA ASN A 254 -13.21 -18.22 -4.30
C ASN A 254 -13.15 -18.27 -2.78
N ASP A 255 -12.00 -18.64 -2.21
CA ASP A 255 -11.82 -18.60 -0.77
C ASP A 255 -11.94 -17.18 -0.22
N LEU A 256 -11.26 -16.19 -0.80
CA LEU A 256 -11.38 -14.79 -0.38
C LEU A 256 -12.83 -14.28 -0.51
N LYS A 257 -13.52 -14.57 -1.61
CA LYS A 257 -14.94 -14.23 -1.79
C LYS A 257 -15.83 -14.86 -0.72
N SER A 258 -15.46 -16.01 -0.17
CA SER A 258 -16.22 -16.65 0.92
C SER A 258 -16.04 -15.96 2.28
N LYS A 259 -15.00 -15.14 2.48
CA LYS A 259 -14.71 -14.47 3.76
C LYS A 259 -15.35 -13.10 3.91
N PHE A 260 -15.79 -12.50 2.82
CA PHE A 260 -16.23 -11.10 2.78
C PHE A 260 -17.62 -10.98 2.16
N GLN A 261 -18.35 -9.93 2.55
CA GLN A 261 -19.70 -9.67 2.01
C GLN A 261 -19.64 -9.38 0.51
N ASP A 262 -18.68 -8.54 0.10
CA ASP A 262 -18.43 -8.22 -1.29
C ASP A 262 -16.94 -7.99 -1.52
N LEU A 263 -16.43 -8.50 -2.63
CA LEU A 263 -15.02 -8.44 -3.01
C LEU A 263 -14.89 -8.00 -4.46
N LEU A 264 -14.44 -6.76 -4.65
CA LEU A 264 -14.46 -6.06 -5.94
C LEU A 264 -13.04 -5.91 -6.47
N TYR A 265 -12.74 -6.55 -7.59
CA TYR A 265 -11.45 -6.37 -8.29
C TYR A 265 -11.55 -5.19 -9.24
N MET A 266 -10.76 -4.15 -9.00
CA MET A 266 -10.77 -2.94 -9.83
C MET A 266 -9.63 -2.89 -10.86
N GLY A 267 -8.65 -3.79 -10.75
CA GLY A 267 -7.38 -3.62 -11.44
C GLY A 267 -6.51 -2.56 -10.76
N ILE A 268 -5.72 -1.83 -11.55
CA ILE A 268 -4.74 -0.85 -11.06
C ILE A 268 -5.34 0.56 -11.18
N PRO A 269 -5.74 1.23 -10.08
CA PRO A 269 -6.38 2.55 -10.16
C PRO A 269 -5.47 3.63 -10.76
N THR A 270 -4.15 3.47 -10.67
CA THR A 270 -3.18 4.41 -11.25
C THR A 270 -3.08 4.32 -12.77
N LEU A 271 -3.63 3.27 -13.39
CA LEU A 271 -3.67 3.11 -14.83
C LEU A 271 -4.94 3.75 -15.40
N THR A 272 -4.78 4.72 -16.30
CA THR A 272 -5.90 5.27 -17.09
C THR A 272 -5.83 4.72 -18.51
N LEU A 273 -6.94 4.16 -19.00
CA LEU A 273 -7.06 3.65 -20.36
C LEU A 273 -8.08 4.50 -21.14
N PRO A 274 -7.81 4.85 -22.42
CA PRO A 274 -6.56 4.59 -23.14
C PRO A 274 -5.37 5.33 -22.52
N LEU A 275 -4.17 4.75 -22.66
CA LEU A 275 -2.94 5.38 -22.17
C LEU A 275 -2.79 6.75 -22.85
N THR A 276 -2.86 7.81 -22.06
CA THR A 276 -2.56 9.16 -22.55
C THR A 276 -1.05 9.31 -22.65
N PRO A 277 -0.52 9.96 -23.71
CA PRO A 277 0.89 10.26 -23.80
C PRO A 277 1.30 11.06 -22.57
N PRO A 278 2.41 10.72 -21.90
CA PRO A 278 2.87 11.49 -20.76
C PRO A 278 3.11 12.94 -21.21
N PRO A 279 2.78 13.94 -20.38
CA PRO A 279 2.98 15.34 -20.77
C PRO A 279 4.45 15.57 -21.11
N SER A 280 4.74 16.35 -22.16
CA SER A 280 6.09 16.57 -22.73
C SER A 280 7.15 17.09 -21.76
N ARG A 281 6.77 17.48 -20.54
CA ARG A 281 7.65 17.93 -19.45
C ARG A 281 7.88 16.86 -18.36
N SER A 282 7.37 15.64 -18.50
CA SER A 282 7.44 14.61 -17.45
C SER A 282 8.78 13.87 -17.39
N ASP A 283 9.55 13.88 -18.47
CA ASP A 283 10.86 13.21 -18.53
C ASP A 283 12.00 14.24 -18.46
N ALA A 284 12.17 14.84 -17.28
CA ALA A 284 13.29 15.74 -17.00
C ALA A 284 14.67 15.05 -17.18
N THR A 285 14.69 13.72 -17.16
CA THR A 285 15.92 12.91 -17.22
C THR A 285 16.31 12.49 -18.64
N GLY A 286 15.41 12.66 -19.62
CA GLY A 286 15.59 12.13 -20.98
C GLY A 286 15.63 10.59 -21.04
N CYS A 287 15.07 9.89 -20.04
CA CYS A 287 15.13 8.43 -19.96
C CYS A 287 14.32 7.76 -21.07
N LEU A 288 13.21 8.35 -21.52
CA LEU A 288 12.43 7.86 -22.65
C LEU A 288 13.20 8.03 -23.96
N ALA A 289 13.78 9.22 -24.20
CA ALA A 289 14.60 9.47 -25.39
C ALA A 289 15.87 8.59 -25.41
N TRP A 290 16.41 8.21 -24.24
CA TRP A 290 17.50 7.25 -24.13
C TRP A 290 17.03 5.83 -24.44
N LEU A 291 15.83 5.43 -24.02
CA LEU A 291 15.22 4.13 -24.34
C LEU A 291 14.95 3.97 -25.84
N ASP A 292 14.53 5.03 -26.53
CA ASP A 292 14.28 5.03 -27.98
C ASP A 292 15.51 4.64 -28.81
N GLN A 293 16.71 4.80 -28.23
CA GLN A 293 17.99 4.46 -28.87
C GLN A 293 18.43 3.01 -28.60
N LYS A 294 17.68 2.23 -27.81
CA LYS A 294 18.02 0.85 -27.43
C LYS A 294 17.18 -0.15 -28.20
N LYS A 295 17.68 -1.39 -28.30
CA LYS A 295 16.93 -2.49 -28.93
C LYS A 295 15.74 -2.89 -28.05
N PRO A 296 14.64 -3.41 -28.62
CA PRO A 296 13.56 -3.98 -27.84
C PRO A 296 14.06 -5.04 -26.84
N SER A 297 13.50 -5.04 -25.62
CA SER A 297 13.82 -6.00 -24.56
C SER A 297 15.32 -6.09 -24.21
N SER A 298 16.09 -5.02 -24.39
CA SER A 298 17.54 -5.01 -24.14
C SER A 298 17.98 -4.23 -22.90
N VAL A 299 17.05 -3.53 -22.24
CA VAL A 299 17.35 -2.65 -21.09
C VAL A 299 16.81 -3.26 -19.81
N ALA A 300 17.63 -3.29 -18.76
CA ALA A 300 17.18 -3.60 -17.40
C ALA A 300 16.67 -2.33 -16.70
N TYR A 301 15.41 -2.33 -16.25
CA TYR A 301 14.91 -1.30 -15.33
C TYR A 301 15.00 -1.79 -13.88
N ILE A 302 15.55 -0.96 -13.00
CA ILE A 302 15.88 -1.33 -11.62
C ILE A 302 15.29 -0.30 -10.67
N SER A 303 14.45 -0.76 -9.75
CA SER A 303 13.85 0.07 -8.70
C SER A 303 13.47 -0.79 -7.50
N PHE A 304 13.96 -0.43 -6.31
CA PHE A 304 13.65 -1.11 -5.04
C PHE A 304 12.58 -0.37 -4.23
N GLY A 305 11.88 0.58 -4.86
CA GLY A 305 10.86 1.39 -4.20
C GLY A 305 11.42 2.40 -3.19
N THR A 306 10.56 2.87 -2.30
CA THR A 306 10.82 4.05 -1.46
C THR A 306 10.97 3.74 0.04
N LEU A 307 10.72 2.53 0.50
CA LEU A 307 10.76 2.23 1.93
C LEU A 307 11.96 1.39 2.38
N ALA A 308 12.39 0.42 1.57
CA ALA A 308 13.44 -0.51 1.96
C ALA A 308 14.69 -0.26 1.09
N PRO A 309 15.70 0.50 1.58
CA PRO A 309 16.97 0.62 0.87
C PRO A 309 17.71 -0.73 0.89
N LEU A 310 18.43 -1.03 -0.19
CA LEU A 310 19.35 -2.16 -0.20
C LEU A 310 20.44 -1.98 0.85
N PRO A 311 20.87 -3.06 1.53
CA PRO A 311 22.08 -3.06 2.33
C PRO A 311 23.29 -2.57 1.52
N PRO A 312 24.23 -1.80 2.10
CA PRO A 312 25.35 -1.22 1.34
C PRO A 312 26.19 -2.23 0.56
N ASN A 313 26.40 -3.43 1.11
CA ASN A 313 27.12 -4.50 0.44
C ASN A 313 26.36 -5.03 -0.79
N GLU A 314 25.05 -5.26 -0.69
CA GLU A 314 24.23 -5.69 -1.84
C GLU A 314 24.15 -4.60 -2.91
N PHE A 315 24.11 -3.34 -2.48
CA PHE A 315 24.12 -2.19 -3.37
C PHE A 315 25.40 -2.12 -4.22
N VAL A 316 26.57 -2.28 -3.58
CA VAL A 316 27.87 -2.32 -4.26
C VAL A 316 27.95 -3.53 -5.20
N SER A 317 27.57 -4.72 -4.73
CA SER A 317 27.59 -5.93 -5.57
C SER A 317 26.67 -5.82 -6.78
N LEU A 318 25.50 -5.17 -6.64
CA LEU A 318 24.61 -4.91 -7.77
C LEU A 318 25.25 -3.97 -8.78
N ALA A 319 25.91 -2.90 -8.33
CA ALA A 319 26.61 -1.98 -9.22
C ALA A 319 27.72 -2.69 -10.01
N GLU A 320 28.58 -3.46 -9.33
CA GLU A 320 29.64 -4.24 -9.97
C GLU A 320 29.08 -5.27 -10.97
N ALA A 321 27.98 -5.95 -10.62
CA ALA A 321 27.32 -6.90 -11.49
C ALA A 321 26.74 -6.23 -12.75
N LEU A 322 26.14 -5.04 -12.62
CA LEU A 322 25.62 -4.29 -13.76
C LEU A 322 26.73 -3.88 -14.71
N GLU A 323 27.84 -3.37 -14.18
CA GLU A 323 29.01 -3.00 -14.98
C GLU A 323 29.61 -4.21 -15.72
N ALA A 324 29.85 -5.31 -15.00
CA ALA A 324 30.40 -6.54 -15.56
C ALA A 324 29.48 -7.18 -16.60
N SER A 325 28.15 -7.07 -16.44
CA SER A 325 27.17 -7.65 -17.37
C SER A 325 27.18 -7.00 -18.75
N GLY A 326 27.59 -5.73 -18.83
CA GLY A 326 27.47 -4.92 -20.05
C GLY A 326 26.03 -4.63 -20.51
N VAL A 327 25.02 -5.04 -19.75
CA VAL A 327 23.61 -4.80 -20.06
C VAL A 327 23.31 -3.31 -19.91
N PRO A 328 22.68 -2.65 -20.89
CA PRO A 328 22.17 -1.30 -20.70
C PRO A 328 21.11 -1.29 -19.58
N PHE A 329 21.19 -0.35 -18.65
CA PHE A 329 20.25 -0.29 -17.53
C PHE A 329 19.77 1.13 -17.21
N LEU A 330 18.57 1.19 -16.63
CA LEU A 330 18.01 2.37 -15.98
C LEU A 330 17.78 2.04 -14.52
N TRP A 331 18.48 2.73 -13.63
CA TRP A 331 18.36 2.51 -12.20
C TRP A 331 17.78 3.74 -11.50
N SER A 332 16.55 3.60 -10.98
CA SER A 332 15.91 4.62 -10.15
C SER A 332 16.54 4.61 -8.75
N LEU A 333 17.27 5.68 -8.43
CA LEU A 333 18.12 5.79 -7.25
C LEU A 333 17.84 7.08 -6.49
N ARG A 334 17.87 7.00 -5.16
CA ARG A 334 17.84 8.20 -4.31
C ARG A 334 19.22 8.83 -4.27
N ASP A 335 19.27 10.17 -4.21
CA ASP A 335 20.54 10.90 -4.22
C ASP A 335 21.46 10.52 -3.07
N ASN A 336 20.90 10.33 -1.88
CA ASN A 336 21.66 9.94 -0.71
C ASN A 336 22.30 8.55 -0.82
N LEU A 337 21.86 7.70 -1.77
CA LEU A 337 22.47 6.40 -2.02
C LEU A 337 23.60 6.46 -3.04
N LYS A 338 23.70 7.54 -3.83
CA LYS A 338 24.74 7.68 -4.86
C LYS A 338 26.16 7.67 -4.28
N GLN A 339 26.32 8.12 -3.02
CA GLN A 339 27.60 8.10 -2.31
C GLN A 339 28.15 6.68 -2.04
N HIS A 340 27.29 5.65 -2.14
CA HIS A 340 27.67 4.26 -1.93
C HIS A 340 28.05 3.54 -3.23
N LEU A 341 27.97 4.22 -4.38
CA LEU A 341 28.37 3.64 -5.66
C LEU A 341 29.88 3.48 -5.75
N PRO A 342 30.39 2.43 -6.43
CA PRO A 342 31.82 2.29 -6.70
C PRO A 342 32.41 3.51 -7.40
N ASN A 343 33.66 3.82 -7.11
CA ASN A 343 34.37 4.93 -7.75
C ASN A 343 34.40 4.74 -9.28
N GLY A 344 34.03 5.78 -10.02
CA GLY A 344 34.01 5.75 -11.49
C GLY A 344 32.76 5.12 -12.10
N PHE A 345 31.87 4.51 -11.31
CA PHE A 345 30.66 3.85 -11.83
C PHE A 345 29.84 4.80 -12.73
N VAL A 346 29.58 6.02 -12.24
CA VAL A 346 28.75 7.05 -12.90
C VAL A 346 29.43 7.74 -14.09
N GLN A 347 30.76 7.65 -14.22
CA GLN A 347 31.52 8.33 -15.30
C GLN A 347 31.52 7.56 -16.62
N SER A 348 30.92 6.37 -16.65
CA SER A 348 30.67 5.66 -17.89
C SER A 348 29.46 6.29 -18.61
N ASP A 349 29.53 6.48 -19.93
CA ASP A 349 28.48 7.06 -20.81
C ASP A 349 27.15 6.26 -20.83
N ARG A 350 26.91 5.44 -19.82
CA ARG A 350 25.88 4.41 -19.71
C ARG A 350 24.85 4.69 -18.61
N ILE A 351 25.07 5.69 -17.76
CA ILE A 351 24.18 5.98 -16.61
C ILE A 351 23.50 7.33 -16.81
N MET A 352 22.19 7.28 -17.09
CA MET A 352 21.34 8.46 -16.95
C MET A 352 20.92 8.62 -15.49
N HIS A 353 21.15 9.82 -14.94
CA HIS A 353 20.73 10.17 -13.61
C HIS A 353 19.20 10.16 -13.51
N SER A 354 18.63 9.34 -12.63
CA SER A 354 17.26 9.53 -12.14
C SER A 354 17.30 10.34 -10.85
N LEU A 355 16.56 11.45 -10.85
CA LEU A 355 16.14 12.20 -9.68
C LEU A 355 14.67 11.86 -9.45
N GLY A 356 14.38 11.30 -8.27
CA GLY A 356 13.05 11.27 -7.66
C GLY A 356 11.88 10.89 -8.56
N LEU A 357 11.66 9.59 -8.77
CA LEU A 357 10.28 9.14 -9.00
C LEU A 357 9.55 9.20 -7.67
N VAL A 358 8.44 9.95 -7.70
CA VAL A 358 7.57 10.16 -6.56
C VAL A 358 6.88 8.86 -6.15
#